data_AF-A0A9D1IPL1-F1
#
_entry.id   AF-A0A9D1IPL1-F1
#
_cell.length_a   1.000
_cell.length_b   1.000
_cell.length_c   1.000
_cell.angle_alpha   90.00
_cell.angle_beta   90.00
_cell.angle_gamma   90.00
#
_symmetry.space_group_name_H-M   'P 1'
#
loop_
_entity.id
_entity.type
_entity.pdbx_description
1 polymer ?
#
loop_
_entity_poly.entity_id
_entity_poly.type
_entity_poly.pdbx_seq_one_letter_code
_entity_poly.pdbx_strand_id
1 'polypeptide(L)'
;MFHSREKRIFAILLSFFLGLAVLNFSACSDTPQETVSQTSSVSENPTLSAASETVSSNLETQPPQFTIATLSLGENLSVDYPQISASDYDEVNSFLRQTVEEVVQTDLSEQASEVSADLAGEVTYWDGRILCFVLEGMWNVSSAAHPTALWIPILMDLESRSLVSLADLLPLETSFFTSFRQAYQEQIVLGLEERLQTDLSQEADTLQQLLVDSTDEVIRRDLSQTALESGRTFHGFLTESGVGISVALPHALGDHFEVYVVEEP
;
A
#
# COMPACT_ATOMS: atom_id res chain seq x y z
N MET A 1 3.87 -18.96 38.02
CA MET A 1 4.06 -20.26 37.32
C MET A 1 3.17 -20.43 36.08
N PHE A 2 2.41 -19.41 35.66
CA PHE A 2 1.55 -19.46 34.46
C PHE A 2 2.22 -18.95 33.16
N HIS A 3 3.30 -18.16 33.26
CA HIS A 3 3.96 -17.51 32.11
C HIS A 3 4.73 -18.44 31.13
N SER A 4 5.02 -19.71 31.47
CA SER A 4 5.80 -20.57 30.56
C SER A 4 4.93 -21.46 29.64
N ARG A 5 3.63 -21.58 29.92
CA ARG A 5 2.72 -22.37 29.06
C ARG A 5 2.25 -21.59 27.84
N GLU A 6 2.02 -20.28 27.98
CA GLU A 6 1.61 -19.41 26.86
C GLU A 6 2.74 -19.23 25.84
N LYS A 7 3.98 -19.00 26.30
CA LYS A 7 5.17 -18.93 25.43
C LYS A 7 5.40 -20.19 24.60
N ARG A 8 5.12 -21.37 25.17
CA ARG A 8 5.27 -22.65 24.46
C ARG A 8 4.17 -22.88 23.43
N ILE A 9 2.95 -22.39 23.67
CA ILE A 9 1.84 -22.52 22.72
C ILE A 9 2.08 -21.59 21.52
N PHE A 10 2.58 -20.38 21.74
CA PHE A 10 2.92 -19.44 20.67
C PHE A 10 4.07 -19.97 19.78
N ALA A 11 5.15 -20.48 20.37
CA ALA A 11 6.26 -21.08 19.62
C ALA A 11 5.86 -22.33 18.81
N ILE A 12 4.93 -23.14 19.32
CA ILE A 12 4.41 -24.32 18.61
C ILE A 12 3.47 -23.90 17.46
N LEU A 13 2.68 -22.84 17.61
CA LEU A 13 1.81 -22.33 16.55
C LEU A 13 2.61 -21.68 15.43
N LEU A 14 3.64 -20.87 15.75
CA LEU A 14 4.51 -20.24 14.76
C LEU A 14 5.28 -21.27 13.91
N SER A 15 5.71 -22.38 14.52
CA SER A 15 6.37 -23.49 13.80
C SER A 15 5.43 -24.39 13.00
N PHE A 16 4.13 -24.42 13.33
CA PHE A 16 3.13 -25.22 12.58
C PHE A 16 2.64 -24.49 11.31
N PHE A 17 2.54 -23.16 11.34
CA PHE A 17 2.09 -22.38 10.17
C PHE A 17 3.17 -22.25 9.08
N LEU A 18 4.45 -22.26 9.43
CA LEU A 18 5.56 -22.13 8.47
C LEU A 18 5.80 -23.40 7.62
N GLY A 19 5.25 -24.55 8.02
CA GLY A 19 5.45 -25.84 7.35
C GLY A 19 4.54 -26.11 6.14
N LEU A 20 3.57 -25.23 5.84
CA LEU A 20 2.54 -25.50 4.82
C LEU A 20 2.74 -24.76 3.48
N ALA A 21 3.75 -23.90 3.36
CA ALA A 21 3.96 -23.07 2.16
C ALA A 21 4.82 -23.73 1.06
N VAL A 22 5.18 -25.00 1.20
CA VAL A 22 5.87 -25.75 0.14
C VAL A 22 4.86 -26.66 -0.51
N LEU A 23 4.24 -26.21 -1.60
CA LEU A 23 3.78 -27.01 -2.75
C LEU A 23 2.99 -26.09 -3.68
N ASN A 24 3.64 -25.59 -4.74
CA ASN A 24 3.08 -25.56 -6.10
C ASN A 24 4.11 -24.95 -7.07
N PHE A 25 4.88 -25.82 -7.74
CA PHE A 25 5.55 -25.51 -9.01
C PHE A 25 5.19 -26.59 -10.03
N SER A 26 4.56 -26.16 -11.12
CA SER A 26 4.63 -26.72 -12.48
C SER A 26 3.85 -25.74 -13.38
N ALA A 27 4.51 -24.79 -14.05
CA ALA A 27 5.20 -24.92 -15.33
C ALA A 27 4.28 -25.40 -16.48
N CYS A 28 3.97 -24.48 -17.40
CA CYS A 28 4.18 -24.69 -18.83
C CYS A 28 4.10 -23.35 -19.58
N SER A 29 5.19 -23.06 -20.27
CA SER A 29 5.40 -22.03 -21.29
C SER A 29 4.58 -22.29 -22.54
N ASP A 30 4.22 -21.24 -23.28
CA ASP A 30 4.50 -21.17 -24.72
C ASP A 30 4.39 -19.74 -25.24
N THR A 31 5.45 -19.30 -25.92
CA THR A 31 5.53 -18.07 -26.73
C THR A 31 5.31 -18.44 -28.20
N PRO A 32 4.68 -17.56 -28.98
CA PRO A 32 5.27 -17.27 -30.29
C PRO A 32 5.46 -15.78 -30.58
N GLN A 33 6.63 -15.51 -31.14
CA GLN A 33 7.08 -14.31 -31.84
C GLN A 33 6.25 -14.02 -33.11
N GLU A 34 6.23 -12.74 -33.51
CA GLU A 34 6.27 -12.15 -34.88
C GLU A 34 5.54 -10.78 -34.84
N THR A 35 5.85 -9.70 -35.58
CA THR A 35 6.86 -9.34 -36.58
C THR A 35 6.83 -7.80 -36.70
N VAL A 36 7.97 -7.21 -37.03
CA VAL A 36 8.25 -5.79 -37.23
C VAL A 36 7.44 -5.15 -38.37
N SER A 37 7.05 -3.87 -38.23
CA SER A 37 7.06 -2.92 -39.35
C SER A 37 7.27 -1.48 -38.89
N GLN A 38 8.40 -0.91 -39.33
CA GLN A 38 8.73 0.50 -39.29
C GLN A 38 8.01 1.24 -40.42
N THR A 39 7.55 2.46 -40.17
CA THR A 39 7.49 3.50 -41.22
C THR A 39 7.74 4.86 -40.59
N SER A 40 8.86 5.47 -41.00
CA SER A 40 9.22 6.85 -40.67
C SER A 40 8.41 7.84 -41.52
N SER A 41 8.07 8.99 -40.97
CA SER A 41 8.00 10.24 -41.74
C SER A 41 8.37 11.43 -40.84
N VAL A 42 9.14 12.34 -41.44
CA VAL A 42 9.81 13.52 -40.86
C VAL A 42 9.02 14.78 -41.24
N SER A 43 9.13 15.82 -40.41
CA SER A 43 8.89 17.27 -40.63
C SER A 43 7.75 17.81 -39.76
N GLU A 44 7.80 19.00 -39.15
CA GLU A 44 8.74 20.12 -39.20
C GLU A 44 8.48 20.97 -37.94
N ASN A 45 9.51 21.64 -37.45
CA ASN A 45 9.44 22.62 -36.37
C ASN A 45 9.06 24.00 -36.95
N PRO A 46 8.32 24.84 -36.22
CA PRO A 46 8.72 26.24 -36.14
C PRO A 46 8.73 26.78 -34.70
N THR A 47 9.89 27.34 -34.35
CA THR A 47 10.18 28.22 -33.22
C THR A 47 9.50 29.59 -33.37
N LEU A 48 8.97 30.15 -32.27
CA LEU A 48 8.86 31.59 -31.88
C LEU A 48 7.77 31.65 -30.77
N SER A 49 7.81 32.42 -29.68
CA SER A 49 8.75 33.35 -29.06
C SER A 49 8.14 33.75 -27.71
N ALA A 50 9.04 34.09 -26.78
CA ALA A 50 8.86 34.57 -25.41
C ALA A 50 7.62 35.46 -25.11
N ALA A 51 7.02 35.19 -23.96
CA ALA A 51 6.61 36.21 -22.99
C ALA A 51 6.69 35.60 -21.57
N SER A 52 7.77 35.94 -20.86
CA SER A 52 7.88 35.78 -19.41
C SER A 52 6.97 36.81 -18.75
N GLU A 53 5.93 36.34 -18.06
CA GLU A 53 5.36 37.06 -16.93
C GLU A 53 5.58 36.21 -15.68
N THR A 54 6.66 36.52 -14.98
CA THR A 54 6.91 36.03 -13.63
C THR A 54 5.98 36.77 -12.68
N VAL A 55 4.77 36.24 -12.48
CA VAL A 55 3.94 36.57 -11.31
C VAL A 55 4.33 35.61 -10.21
N SER A 56 5.35 35.98 -9.41
CA SER A 56 5.58 35.37 -8.11
C SER A 56 4.46 35.80 -7.16
N SER A 57 3.35 35.07 -7.17
CA SER A 57 2.46 35.02 -6.01
C SER A 57 2.97 33.92 -5.09
N ASN A 58 3.76 34.29 -4.09
CA ASN A 58 3.86 33.52 -2.85
C ASN A 58 2.48 33.59 -2.19
N LEU A 59 1.57 32.72 -2.61
CA LEU A 59 0.49 32.24 -1.79
C LEU A 59 1.11 31.12 -0.96
N GLU A 60 1.46 31.42 0.29
CA GLU A 60 1.48 30.35 1.31
C GLU A 60 0.04 29.84 1.39
N THR A 61 -0.31 28.92 0.52
CA THR A 61 -1.51 28.10 0.63
C THR A 61 -1.35 27.32 1.92
N GLN A 62 -2.15 27.65 2.93
CA GLN A 62 -2.34 26.71 4.02
C GLN A 62 -2.72 25.36 3.42
N PRO A 63 -2.22 24.23 3.97
CA PRO A 63 -2.70 22.93 3.56
C PRO A 63 -4.24 22.93 3.65
N PRO A 64 -4.96 22.51 2.59
CA PRO A 64 -6.39 22.42 2.64
C PRO A 64 -6.71 21.44 3.76
N GLN A 65 -7.70 21.82 4.55
CA GLN A 65 -8.13 20.99 5.66
C GLN A 65 -8.81 19.76 5.08
N PHE A 66 -8.48 18.58 5.57
CA PHE A 66 -9.25 17.37 5.26
C PHE A 66 -10.43 17.25 6.21
N THR A 67 -11.58 16.87 5.69
CA THR A 67 -12.72 16.39 6.48
C THR A 67 -12.93 14.91 6.18
N ILE A 68 -13.50 14.19 7.13
CA ILE A 68 -13.89 12.79 6.92
C ILE A 68 -15.29 12.73 6.35
N ALA A 69 -15.45 11.98 5.26
CA ALA A 69 -16.74 11.60 4.71
C ALA A 69 -16.93 10.09 4.83
N THR A 70 -18.19 9.66 5.00
CA THR A 70 -18.55 8.25 5.09
C THR A 70 -19.20 7.80 3.78
N LEU A 71 -18.69 6.71 3.22
CA LEU A 71 -19.26 5.97 2.10
C LEU A 71 -19.87 4.67 2.62
N SER A 72 -21.18 4.48 2.43
CA SER A 72 -21.86 3.22 2.73
C SER A 72 -21.97 2.37 1.46
N LEU A 73 -21.40 1.17 1.47
CA LEU A 73 -21.38 0.21 0.36
C LEU A 73 -22.22 -1.03 0.69
N GLY A 74 -23.43 -0.81 1.20
CA GLY A 74 -24.34 -1.84 1.70
C GLY A 74 -24.75 -1.61 3.15
N GLU A 75 -25.41 -2.60 3.76
CA GLU A 75 -25.88 -2.49 5.15
C GLU A 75 -24.75 -2.66 6.18
N ASN A 76 -23.69 -3.41 5.84
CA ASN A 76 -22.64 -3.81 6.77
C ASN A 76 -21.23 -3.35 6.35
N LEU A 77 -21.14 -2.46 5.37
CA LEU A 77 -19.87 -1.96 4.83
C LEU A 77 -19.88 -0.44 4.83
N SER A 78 -19.09 0.15 5.72
CA SER A 78 -18.84 1.59 5.80
C SER A 78 -17.36 1.90 5.66
N VAL A 79 -17.07 3.00 4.97
CA VAL A 79 -15.71 3.48 4.72
C VAL A 79 -15.68 4.96 4.99
N ASP A 80 -14.97 5.35 6.03
CA ASP A 80 -14.60 6.73 6.29
C ASP A 80 -13.35 7.06 5.47
N TYR A 81 -13.36 8.17 4.74
CA TYR A 81 -12.25 8.56 3.86
C TYR A 81 -12.07 10.09 3.83
N PRO A 82 -10.86 10.56 3.54
CA PRO A 82 -10.58 11.99 3.49
C PRO A 82 -11.22 12.68 2.28
N GLN A 83 -11.74 13.88 2.50
CA GLN A 83 -12.21 14.82 1.49
C GLN A 83 -11.54 16.17 1.71
N ILE A 84 -11.24 16.88 0.63
CA ILE A 84 -10.58 18.18 0.65
C ILE A 84 -11.62 19.27 0.94
N SER A 85 -11.44 20.02 2.03
CA SER A 85 -12.34 21.09 2.50
C SER A 85 -12.12 22.39 1.73
N ALA A 86 -12.38 22.37 0.43
CA ALA A 86 -12.39 23.56 -0.40
C ALA A 86 -13.37 23.36 -1.57
N SER A 87 -14.16 24.40 -1.86
CA SER A 87 -15.22 24.35 -2.89
C SER A 87 -14.71 24.02 -4.28
N ASP A 88 -13.45 24.34 -4.55
CA ASP A 88 -12.85 24.20 -5.89
C ASP A 88 -12.40 22.75 -6.15
N TYR A 89 -12.60 21.85 -5.17
CA TYR A 89 -12.23 20.44 -5.24
C TYR A 89 -13.43 19.50 -5.44
N ASP A 90 -14.61 19.99 -5.84
CA ASP A 90 -15.80 19.12 -6.04
C ASP A 90 -15.55 17.96 -7.02
N GLU A 91 -14.86 18.21 -8.14
CA GLU A 91 -14.49 17.15 -9.10
C GLU A 91 -13.46 16.17 -8.51
N VAL A 92 -12.49 16.68 -7.74
CA VAL A 92 -11.47 15.87 -7.08
C VAL A 92 -12.08 15.01 -5.97
N ASN A 93 -12.99 15.57 -5.17
CA ASN A 93 -13.73 14.85 -4.12
C ASN A 93 -14.67 13.80 -4.72
N SER A 94 -15.25 14.07 -5.89
CA SER A 94 -16.04 13.09 -6.63
C SER A 94 -15.18 11.92 -7.12
N PHE A 95 -13.99 12.22 -7.65
CA PHE A 95 -13.00 11.21 -8.04
C PHE A 95 -12.52 10.39 -6.84
N LEU A 96 -12.13 11.04 -5.73
CA LEU A 96 -11.79 10.40 -4.45
C LEU A 96 -12.84 9.37 -4.02
N ARG A 97 -14.11 9.78 -3.99
CA ARG A 97 -15.21 8.90 -3.61
C ARG A 97 -15.30 7.68 -4.54
N GLN A 98 -15.21 7.89 -5.85
CA GLN A 98 -15.27 6.80 -6.83
C GLN A 98 -14.09 5.84 -6.65
N THR A 99 -12.88 6.36 -6.47
CA THR A 99 -11.69 5.54 -6.22
C THR A 99 -11.82 4.71 -4.96
N VAL A 100 -12.29 5.28 -3.85
CA VAL A 100 -12.53 4.53 -2.60
C VAL A 100 -13.56 3.43 -2.82
N GLU A 101 -14.65 3.71 -3.54
CA GLU A 101 -15.66 2.71 -3.90
C GLU A 101 -15.06 1.55 -4.70
N GLU A 102 -14.27 1.85 -5.74
CA GLU A 102 -13.66 0.85 -6.62
C GLU A 102 -12.58 0.02 -5.92
N VAL A 103 -11.73 0.64 -5.10
CA VAL A 103 -10.68 -0.06 -4.33
C VAL A 103 -11.31 -1.03 -3.34
N VAL A 104 -12.30 -0.57 -2.56
CA VAL A 104 -12.96 -1.42 -1.57
C VAL A 104 -13.75 -2.55 -2.24
N GLN A 105 -14.37 -2.30 -3.39
CA GLN A 105 -14.96 -3.36 -4.19
C GLN A 105 -13.89 -4.33 -4.71
N THR A 106 -12.76 -3.87 -5.20
CA THR A 106 -11.69 -4.76 -5.69
C THR A 106 -11.25 -5.77 -4.62
N ASP A 107 -11.08 -5.32 -3.37
CA ASP A 107 -10.60 -6.19 -2.28
C ASP A 107 -11.73 -6.98 -1.58
N LEU A 108 -12.98 -6.50 -1.58
CA LEU A 108 -14.08 -7.11 -0.81
C LEU A 108 -15.26 -7.68 -1.65
N SER A 109 -15.25 -7.50 -2.99
CA SER A 109 -16.47 -7.69 -3.83
C SER A 109 -17.00 -9.11 -3.98
N GLU A 110 -16.25 -10.17 -3.65
CA GLU A 110 -16.76 -11.52 -3.92
C GLU A 110 -17.89 -11.95 -2.96
N GLN A 111 -18.12 -11.23 -1.86
CA GLN A 111 -19.05 -11.69 -0.81
C GLN A 111 -19.81 -10.57 -0.09
N ALA A 112 -20.15 -9.46 -0.79
CA ALA A 112 -20.71 -8.25 -0.17
C ALA A 112 -21.93 -8.46 0.78
N SER A 113 -22.74 -9.51 0.61
CA SER A 113 -23.85 -9.83 1.53
C SER A 113 -23.43 -10.56 2.81
N GLU A 114 -22.25 -11.19 2.81
CA GLU A 114 -21.67 -11.93 3.94
C GLU A 114 -20.46 -11.22 4.55
N VAL A 115 -19.99 -10.14 3.91
CA VAL A 115 -18.89 -9.30 4.37
C VAL A 115 -19.42 -8.15 5.23
N SER A 116 -18.77 -7.95 6.38
CA SER A 116 -18.86 -6.72 7.16
C SER A 116 -17.48 -6.08 7.25
N ALA A 117 -17.38 -4.78 7.04
CA ALA A 117 -16.17 -4.04 7.34
C ALA A 117 -16.48 -2.62 7.82
N ASP A 118 -15.64 -2.14 8.71
CA ASP A 118 -15.59 -0.75 9.13
C ASP A 118 -14.17 -0.26 8.90
N LEU A 119 -14.01 0.62 7.92
CA LEU A 119 -12.71 1.11 7.45
C LEU A 119 -12.59 2.60 7.73
N ALA A 120 -11.46 3.00 8.30
CA ALA A 120 -11.11 4.39 8.54
C ALA A 120 -9.97 4.83 7.62
N GLY A 121 -10.14 6.00 7.01
CA GLY A 121 -9.18 6.61 6.11
C GLY A 121 -8.33 7.67 6.81
N GLU A 122 -7.01 7.50 6.78
CA GLU A 122 -6.06 8.48 7.32
C GLU A 122 -5.13 9.02 6.22
N VAL A 123 -5.03 10.34 6.11
CA VAL A 123 -4.06 10.99 5.20
C VAL A 123 -2.66 10.84 5.78
N THR A 124 -1.76 10.22 5.01
CA THR A 124 -0.37 10.02 5.42
C THR A 124 0.59 11.00 4.76
N TYR A 125 0.24 11.54 3.58
CA TYR A 125 1.05 12.52 2.88
C TYR A 125 0.19 13.36 1.92
N TRP A 126 0.51 14.66 1.81
CA TRP A 126 -0.06 15.53 0.79
C TRP A 126 0.84 16.74 0.49
N ASP A 127 1.06 17.03 -0.80
CA ASP A 127 1.89 18.18 -1.25
C ASP A 127 1.17 19.17 -2.17
N GLY A 128 -0.14 19.02 -2.34
CA GLY A 128 -0.95 19.81 -3.29
C GLY A 128 -1.27 19.08 -4.59
N ARG A 129 -0.40 18.16 -5.03
CA ARG A 129 -0.60 17.36 -6.22
C ARG A 129 -0.79 15.89 -5.88
N ILE A 130 0.09 15.33 -5.06
CA ILE A 130 0.01 13.94 -4.63
C ILE A 130 -0.77 13.89 -3.31
N LEU A 131 -1.72 12.96 -3.24
CA LEU A 131 -2.42 12.60 -2.01
C LEU A 131 -2.16 11.11 -1.74
N CYS A 132 -1.65 10.81 -0.55
CA CYS A 132 -1.57 9.46 -0.02
C CYS A 132 -2.43 9.37 1.23
N PHE A 133 -3.30 8.36 1.27
CA PHE A 133 -4.04 8.01 2.45
C PHE A 133 -4.18 6.48 2.53
N VAL A 134 -4.41 5.98 3.74
CA VAL A 134 -4.57 4.55 3.98
C VAL A 134 -5.98 4.30 4.47
N LEU A 135 -6.64 3.30 3.88
CA LEU A 135 -7.83 2.70 4.47
C LEU A 135 -7.40 1.56 5.38
N GLU A 136 -7.70 1.66 6.66
CA GLU A 136 -7.42 0.63 7.64
C GLU A 136 -8.65 0.20 8.42
N GLY A 137 -8.70 -1.06 8.82
CA GLY A 137 -9.78 -1.55 9.66
C GLY A 137 -9.84 -3.07 9.70
N MET A 138 -10.98 -3.58 10.14
CA MET A 138 -11.22 -5.03 10.17
C MET A 138 -12.34 -5.35 9.21
N TRP A 139 -12.15 -6.42 8.43
CA TRP A 139 -13.21 -7.01 7.64
C TRP A 139 -13.45 -8.45 8.07
N ASN A 140 -14.66 -8.92 7.90
CA ASN A 140 -15.06 -10.26 8.29
C ASN A 140 -16.08 -10.82 7.30
N VAL A 141 -15.87 -12.08 6.92
CA VAL A 141 -16.90 -12.89 6.29
C VAL A 141 -17.61 -13.70 7.36
N SER A 142 -18.94 -13.81 7.30
CA SER A 142 -19.74 -14.57 8.27
C SER A 142 -19.27 -16.03 8.51
N SER A 143 -18.65 -16.65 7.51
CA SER A 143 -18.10 -18.02 7.56
C SER A 143 -16.66 -18.11 8.07
N ALA A 144 -15.97 -16.98 8.25
CA ALA A 144 -14.58 -16.94 8.70
C ALA A 144 -14.46 -17.25 10.20
N ALA A 145 -13.33 -17.83 10.59
CA ALA A 145 -13.04 -18.14 12.00
C ALA A 145 -12.71 -16.90 12.83
N HIS A 146 -12.22 -15.85 12.18
CA HIS A 146 -11.87 -14.57 12.76
C HIS A 146 -11.93 -13.47 11.69
N PRO A 147 -12.14 -12.21 12.09
CA PRO A 147 -11.90 -11.06 11.22
C PRO A 147 -10.44 -11.00 10.76
N THR A 148 -10.20 -10.31 9.66
CA THR A 148 -8.87 -10.06 9.09
C THR A 148 -8.65 -8.56 9.05
N ALA A 149 -7.44 -8.11 9.37
CA ALA A 149 -7.10 -6.71 9.21
C ALA A 149 -7.02 -6.36 7.72
N LEU A 150 -7.52 -5.19 7.36
CA LEU A 150 -7.38 -4.60 6.04
C LEU A 150 -6.53 -3.35 6.18
N TRP A 151 -5.54 -3.21 5.31
CA TRP A 151 -4.66 -2.05 5.26
C TRP A 151 -4.33 -1.78 3.79
N ILE A 152 -4.94 -0.75 3.22
CA ILE A 152 -4.84 -0.44 1.78
C ILE A 152 -4.38 1.00 1.60
N PRO A 153 -3.14 1.24 1.14
CA PRO A 153 -2.72 2.58 0.78
C PRO A 153 -3.27 2.94 -0.59
N ILE A 154 -3.70 4.18 -0.71
CA ILE A 154 -4.24 4.79 -1.92
C ILE A 154 -3.39 6.01 -2.23
N LEU A 155 -2.69 5.96 -3.35
CA LEU A 155 -1.86 7.05 -3.87
C LEU A 155 -2.51 7.61 -5.13
N MET A 156 -2.62 8.93 -5.19
CA MET A 156 -3.27 9.60 -6.30
C MET A 156 -2.53 10.85 -6.71
N ASP A 157 -2.52 11.11 -8.01
CA ASP A 157 -2.22 12.41 -8.58
C ASP A 157 -3.55 13.16 -8.78
N LEU A 158 -3.73 14.23 -8.01
CA LEU A 158 -4.93 15.07 -8.01
C LEU A 158 -5.04 15.94 -9.25
N GLU A 159 -3.93 16.23 -9.93
CA GLU A 159 -3.92 17.01 -11.18
C GLU A 159 -4.41 16.16 -12.35
N SER A 160 -3.87 14.94 -12.51
CA SER A 160 -4.32 14.01 -13.55
C SER A 160 -5.60 13.27 -13.19
N ARG A 161 -6.00 13.26 -11.91
CA ARG A 161 -7.12 12.48 -11.36
C ARG A 161 -6.96 11.00 -11.68
N SER A 162 -5.83 10.45 -11.27
CA SER A 162 -5.50 9.04 -11.45
C SER A 162 -4.88 8.44 -10.20
N LEU A 163 -5.14 7.16 -9.98
CA LEU A 163 -4.31 6.36 -9.10
C LEU A 163 -2.89 6.26 -9.67
N VAL A 164 -1.91 6.27 -8.79
CA VAL A 164 -0.50 6.07 -9.12
C VAL A 164 0.07 5.00 -8.20
N SER A 165 1.09 4.30 -8.67
CA SER A 165 1.87 3.37 -7.85
C SER A 165 3.05 4.10 -7.21
N LEU A 166 3.72 3.47 -6.25
CA LEU A 166 4.95 4.03 -5.70
C LEU A 166 6.05 4.12 -6.77
N ALA A 167 6.10 3.15 -7.70
CA ALA A 167 7.08 3.13 -8.79
C ALA A 167 6.89 4.27 -9.81
N ASP A 168 5.70 4.88 -9.88
CA ASP A 168 5.44 6.05 -10.72
C ASP A 168 6.01 7.34 -10.12
N LEU A 169 6.20 7.35 -8.80
CA LEU A 169 6.65 8.53 -8.04
C LEU A 169 8.16 8.47 -7.74
N LEU A 170 8.67 7.28 -7.41
CA LEU A 170 10.06 7.07 -7.00
C LEU A 170 10.75 6.01 -7.87
N PRO A 171 11.99 6.25 -8.32
CA PRO A 171 12.77 5.23 -9.01
C PRO A 171 13.16 4.10 -8.04
N LEU A 172 12.60 2.92 -8.27
CA LEU A 172 12.91 1.72 -7.49
C LEU A 172 14.25 1.12 -7.94
N GLU A 173 15.39 1.75 -7.66
CA GLU A 173 16.71 1.23 -8.04
C GLU A 173 17.25 0.19 -7.03
N THR A 174 18.35 -0.49 -7.34
CA THR A 174 18.97 -1.46 -6.41
C THR A 174 19.27 -0.86 -5.03
N SER A 175 19.59 0.43 -4.96
CA SER A 175 19.79 1.13 -3.68
C SER A 175 18.52 1.17 -2.83
N PHE A 176 17.36 1.38 -3.44
CA PHE A 176 16.07 1.39 -2.74
C PHE A 176 15.82 0.05 -2.03
N PHE A 177 15.99 -1.07 -2.73
CA PHE A 177 15.78 -2.40 -2.11
C PHE A 177 16.82 -2.70 -1.03
N THR A 178 18.05 -2.18 -1.18
CA THR A 178 19.07 -2.29 -0.14
C THR A 178 18.65 -1.53 1.12
N SER A 179 18.23 -0.27 0.98
CA SER A 179 17.71 0.56 2.08
C SER A 179 16.50 -0.08 2.74
N PHE A 180 15.54 -0.55 1.95
CA PHE A 180 14.32 -1.20 2.44
C PHE A 180 14.62 -2.47 3.26
N ARG A 181 15.49 -3.35 2.75
CA ARG A 181 15.85 -4.59 3.47
C ARG A 181 16.59 -4.30 4.77
N GLN A 182 17.48 -3.30 4.77
CA GLN A 182 18.15 -2.86 5.99
C GLN A 182 17.13 -2.30 6.99
N ALA A 183 16.25 -1.40 6.54
CA ALA A 183 15.19 -0.83 7.36
C ALA A 183 14.28 -1.92 7.97
N TYR A 184 13.90 -2.93 7.18
CA TYR A 184 13.13 -4.06 7.67
C TYR A 184 13.85 -4.81 8.80
N GLN A 185 15.12 -5.14 8.61
CA GLN A 185 15.92 -5.86 9.61
C GLN A 185 16.03 -5.08 10.93
N GLU A 186 16.15 -3.76 10.84
CA GLU A 186 16.25 -2.86 11.99
C GLU A 186 14.91 -2.66 12.71
N GLN A 187 13.79 -2.66 11.98
CA GLN A 187 12.47 -2.29 12.51
C GLN A 187 11.60 -3.48 12.93
N ILE A 188 11.65 -4.62 12.23
CA ILE A 188 10.65 -5.69 12.38
C ILE A 188 10.57 -6.25 13.80
N VAL A 189 11.72 -6.53 14.42
CA VAL A 189 11.76 -7.13 15.76
C VAL A 189 11.24 -6.12 16.78
N LEU A 190 11.84 -4.92 16.83
CA LEU A 190 11.45 -3.89 17.78
C LEU A 190 9.97 -3.50 17.64
N GLY A 191 9.50 -3.31 16.41
CA GLY A 191 8.11 -2.94 16.15
C GLY A 191 7.12 -4.06 16.51
N LEU A 192 7.46 -5.33 16.29
CA LEU A 192 6.62 -6.44 16.74
C LEU A 192 6.68 -6.65 18.25
N GLU A 193 7.82 -6.45 18.90
CA GLU A 193 7.93 -6.49 20.37
C GLU A 193 7.06 -5.42 21.03
N GLU A 194 7.07 -4.20 20.48
CA GLU A 194 6.20 -3.11 20.90
C GLU A 194 4.73 -3.46 20.67
N ARG A 195 4.36 -3.91 19.48
CA ARG A 195 2.96 -4.24 19.15
C ARG A 195 2.41 -5.39 20.00
N LEU A 196 3.18 -6.46 20.14
CA LEU A 196 2.76 -7.68 20.82
C LEU A 196 3.04 -7.66 22.32
N GLN A 197 3.77 -6.65 22.82
CA GLN A 197 4.17 -6.52 24.22
C GLN A 197 4.89 -7.78 24.74
N THR A 198 5.76 -8.36 23.91
CA THR A 198 6.52 -9.58 24.22
C THR A 198 7.94 -9.46 23.69
N ASP A 199 8.89 -10.11 24.37
CA ASP A 199 10.28 -10.29 23.91
C ASP A 199 10.31 -11.34 22.80
N LEU A 200 10.86 -10.96 21.65
CA LEU A 200 10.99 -11.77 20.42
C LEU A 200 12.46 -12.04 20.05
N SER A 201 13.38 -11.84 21.00
CA SER A 201 14.82 -12.02 20.77
C SER A 201 15.20 -13.44 20.29
N GLN A 202 14.40 -14.47 20.58
CA GLN A 202 14.65 -15.84 20.11
C GLN A 202 14.15 -16.08 18.68
N GLU A 203 13.21 -15.27 18.22
CA GLU A 203 12.59 -15.33 16.90
C GLU A 203 13.21 -14.31 15.93
N ALA A 204 14.09 -13.42 16.41
CA ALA A 204 14.68 -12.33 15.65
C ALA A 204 15.22 -12.75 14.27
N ASP A 205 16.04 -13.81 14.22
CA ASP A 205 16.60 -14.33 12.96
C ASP A 205 15.50 -14.80 12.00
N THR A 206 14.45 -15.45 12.53
CA THR A 206 13.32 -15.93 11.73
C THR A 206 12.53 -14.77 11.15
N LEU A 207 12.22 -13.77 11.98
CA LEU A 207 11.46 -12.59 11.58
C LEU A 207 12.22 -11.77 10.54
N GLN A 208 13.52 -11.55 10.75
CA GLN A 208 14.37 -10.83 9.80
C GLN A 208 14.54 -11.58 8.47
N GLN A 209 14.35 -12.90 8.44
CA GLN A 209 14.41 -13.71 7.23
C GLN A 209 13.10 -13.80 6.46
N LEU A 210 11.94 -13.43 7.03
CA LEU A 210 10.66 -13.46 6.31
C LEU A 210 10.70 -12.66 5.00
N LEU A 211 11.41 -11.53 4.98
CA LEU A 211 11.57 -10.72 3.77
C LEU A 211 12.61 -11.29 2.78
N VAL A 212 13.54 -12.12 3.24
CA VAL A 212 14.63 -12.67 2.40
C VAL A 212 14.06 -13.60 1.31
N ASP A 213 12.93 -14.24 1.58
CA ASP A 213 12.26 -15.13 0.61
C ASP A 213 11.64 -14.36 -0.56
N SER A 214 11.50 -13.02 -0.47
CA SER A 214 11.00 -12.17 -1.55
C SER A 214 12.15 -11.57 -2.36
N THR A 215 12.14 -11.71 -3.69
CA THR A 215 13.13 -11.08 -4.57
C THR A 215 12.80 -9.62 -4.86
N ASP A 216 13.79 -8.83 -5.28
CA ASP A 216 13.58 -7.42 -5.64
C ASP A 216 12.59 -7.28 -6.81
N GLU A 217 12.52 -8.26 -7.71
CA GLU A 217 11.54 -8.30 -8.79
C GLU A 217 10.10 -8.47 -8.29
N VAL A 218 9.90 -9.29 -7.25
CA VAL A 218 8.58 -9.46 -6.62
C VAL A 218 8.16 -8.17 -5.93
N ILE A 219 9.05 -7.59 -5.13
CA ILE A 219 8.79 -6.32 -4.43
C ILE A 219 8.50 -5.22 -5.45
N ARG A 220 9.33 -5.09 -6.49
CA ARG A 220 9.13 -4.12 -7.57
C ARG A 220 7.78 -4.28 -8.24
N ARG A 221 7.40 -5.51 -8.60
CA ARG A 221 6.12 -5.81 -9.25
C ARG A 221 4.96 -5.28 -8.41
N ASP A 222 4.96 -5.58 -7.12
CA ASP A 222 3.89 -5.15 -6.20
C ASP A 222 3.87 -3.63 -6.02
N LEU A 223 5.04 -2.99 -5.89
CA LEU A 223 5.17 -1.54 -5.75
C LEU A 223 4.89 -0.76 -7.04
N SER A 224 4.81 -1.45 -8.19
CA SER A 224 4.43 -0.88 -9.50
C SER A 224 2.93 -1.04 -9.80
N GLN A 225 2.15 -1.53 -8.83
CA GLN A 225 0.71 -1.71 -8.94
C GLN A 225 -0.02 -0.67 -8.07
N THR A 226 -1.21 -0.27 -8.50
CA THR A 226 -2.06 0.67 -7.77
C THR A 226 -2.98 -0.05 -6.78
N ALA A 227 -3.86 0.70 -6.11
CA ALA A 227 -4.85 0.14 -5.19
C ALA A 227 -5.96 -0.69 -5.87
N LEU A 228 -6.04 -0.71 -7.21
CA LEU A 228 -7.01 -1.52 -7.96
C LEU A 228 -6.51 -2.94 -8.28
N GLU A 229 -5.30 -3.29 -7.85
CA GLU A 229 -4.73 -4.61 -8.03
C GLU A 229 -4.72 -5.39 -6.72
N SER A 230 -5.36 -6.55 -6.74
CA SER A 230 -5.44 -7.47 -5.61
C SER A 230 -4.27 -8.45 -5.55
N GLY A 231 -4.12 -9.14 -4.41
CA GLY A 231 -3.14 -10.22 -4.23
C GLY A 231 -1.69 -9.74 -4.09
N ARG A 232 -1.50 -8.49 -3.67
CA ARG A 232 -0.19 -7.90 -3.37
C ARG A 232 0.28 -8.31 -1.97
N THR A 233 1.58 -8.41 -1.81
CA THR A 233 2.26 -8.69 -0.55
C THR A 233 3.05 -7.49 -0.03
N PHE A 234 3.37 -6.56 -0.92
CA PHE A 234 4.01 -5.28 -0.62
C PHE A 234 3.12 -4.13 -1.06
N HIS A 235 2.88 -3.17 -0.17
CA HIS A 235 2.11 -1.98 -0.49
C HIS A 235 2.92 -0.73 -0.15
N GLY A 236 3.27 0.04 -1.17
CA GLY A 236 3.99 1.31 -1.00
C GLY A 236 3.05 2.43 -0.59
N PHE A 237 3.51 3.32 0.28
CA PHE A 237 2.81 4.53 0.70
C PHE A 237 3.78 5.66 1.00
N LEU A 238 3.27 6.89 1.01
CA LEU A 238 4.05 8.08 1.34
C LEU A 238 3.68 8.59 2.73
N THR A 239 4.67 9.17 3.40
CA THR A 239 4.55 9.87 4.67
C THR A 239 5.21 11.24 4.55
N GLU A 240 4.91 12.16 5.46
CA GLU A 240 5.64 13.43 5.59
C GLU A 240 7.16 13.26 5.77
N SER A 241 7.61 12.08 6.25
CA SER A 241 9.02 11.77 6.50
C SER A 241 9.72 10.96 5.41
N GLY A 242 9.02 10.58 4.35
CA GLY A 242 9.55 9.73 3.28
C GLY A 242 8.62 8.59 2.90
N VAL A 243 9.17 7.42 2.60
CA VAL A 243 8.45 6.29 1.99
C VAL A 243 8.19 5.19 3.03
N GLY A 244 6.98 4.65 3.03
CA GLY A 244 6.62 3.46 3.77
C GLY A 244 6.32 2.27 2.85
N ILE A 245 6.61 1.06 3.33
CA ILE A 245 6.23 -0.18 2.66
C ILE A 245 5.56 -1.09 3.69
N SER A 246 4.28 -1.39 3.49
CA SER A 246 3.58 -2.43 4.24
C SER A 246 3.93 -3.80 3.68
N VAL A 247 4.34 -4.71 4.55
CA VAL A 247 4.75 -6.08 4.26
C VAL A 247 3.74 -7.04 4.89
N ALA A 248 3.15 -7.93 4.11
CA ALA A 248 2.25 -8.96 4.62
C ALA A 248 2.94 -9.88 5.64
N LEU A 249 2.25 -10.17 6.74
CA LEU A 249 2.70 -11.07 7.81
C LEU A 249 1.65 -12.14 8.11
N PRO A 250 2.03 -13.25 8.76
CA PRO A 250 1.06 -14.17 9.35
C PRO A 250 0.09 -13.43 10.29
N HIS A 251 -1.18 -13.83 10.28
CA HIS A 251 -2.24 -13.24 11.11
C HIS A 251 -1.88 -13.12 12.59
N ALA A 252 -1.17 -14.11 13.15
CA ALA A 252 -0.72 -14.09 14.54
C ALA A 252 0.27 -12.95 14.89
N LEU A 253 0.86 -12.32 13.88
CA LEU A 253 1.77 -11.17 14.00
C LEU A 253 1.10 -9.83 13.60
N GLY A 254 -0.19 -9.86 13.22
CA GLY A 254 -0.99 -8.67 12.92
C GLY A 254 -1.27 -8.43 11.44
N ASP A 255 -1.24 -9.47 10.59
CA ASP A 255 -1.53 -9.45 9.13
C ASP A 255 -0.55 -8.63 8.25
N HIS A 256 0.03 -7.55 8.78
CA HIS A 256 1.08 -6.78 8.09
C HIS A 256 2.06 -6.09 9.05
N PHE A 257 3.11 -5.50 8.48
CA PHE A 257 4.05 -4.62 9.17
C PHE A 257 4.52 -3.51 8.24
N GLU A 258 4.43 -2.27 8.69
CA GLU A 258 4.93 -1.10 7.98
C GLU A 258 6.43 -0.90 8.24
N VAL A 259 7.20 -0.77 7.17
CA VAL A 259 8.62 -0.43 7.20
C VAL A 259 8.80 0.96 6.64
N TYR A 260 9.45 1.83 7.39
CA TYR A 260 9.72 3.20 6.98
C TYR A 260 11.13 3.32 6.44
N VAL A 261 11.27 3.84 5.22
CA VAL A 261 12.54 4.05 4.53
C VAL A 261 12.74 5.56 4.35
N VAL A 262 13.90 6.07 4.80
CA VAL A 262 14.24 7.49 4.65
C VAL A 262 14.73 7.73 3.22
N GLU A 263 13.78 7.93 2.31
CA GLU A 263 14.00 8.36 0.93
C GLU A 263 13.11 9.61 0.69
N GLU A 264 13.66 10.66 0.09
CA GLU A 264 12.84 11.81 -0.34
C GLU A 264 12.04 11.41 -1.59
N PRO A 265 10.70 11.58 -1.59
CA PRO A 265 9.85 11.30 -2.75
C PRO A 265 10.09 12.27 -3.92
#